data_AF-A0A536HH41-F1
#
_entry.id   AF-A0A536HH41-F1
#
_cell.length_a   1.000
_cell.length_b   1.000
_cell.length_c   1.000
_cell.angle_alpha   90.00
_cell.angle_beta   90.00
_cell.angle_gamma   90.00
#
_symmetry.space_group_name_H-M   'P 1'
#
loop_
_entity.id
_entity.type
_entity.pdbx_description
1 polymer ?
#
loop_
_entity_poly.entity_id
_entity_poly.type
_entity_poly.pdbx_seq_one_letter_code
_entity_poly.pdbx_strand_id
1 'polypeptide(L)'
;MAQELYLIRVKGHLGQQWNEWFDGFTITNVEHGEAIISGINVDQSALHSVLMKVRDLGLPLLGVSRTEEHENERQKSLPGD
;
A
#
# COMPACT_ATOMS: atom_id res chain seq x y z
N MET A 1 17.88 8.14 -3.13
CA MET A 1 17.16 9.09 -2.23
C MET A 1 16.19 8.27 -1.37
N ALA A 2 15.85 8.67 -0.14
CA ALA A 2 14.88 7.89 0.65
C ALA A 2 13.46 8.14 0.11
N GLN A 3 12.70 7.07 -0.15
CA GLN A 3 11.31 7.15 -0.60
C GLN A 3 10.39 6.79 0.56
N GLU A 4 9.40 7.63 0.85
CA GLU A 4 8.41 7.34 1.90
C GLU A 4 7.32 6.44 1.31
N LEU A 5 7.20 5.22 1.81
CA LEU A 5 6.20 4.24 1.37
C LEU A 5 5.14 4.07 2.46
N TYR A 6 3.88 4.24 2.08
CA TYR A 6 2.74 3.86 2.92
C TYR A 6 2.17 2.52 2.48
N LEU A 7 1.84 1.70 3.48
CA LEU A 7 1.21 0.39 3.33
C LEU A 7 -0.05 0.38 4.18
N ILE A 8 -1.21 0.27 3.53
CA ILE A 8 -2.52 0.22 4.18
C ILE A 8 -3.09 -1.17 3.95
N ARG A 9 -3.31 -1.92 5.02
CA ARG A 9 -3.86 -3.28 4.98
C ARG A 9 -5.33 -3.25 5.34
N VAL A 10 -6.17 -3.88 4.52
CA VAL A 10 -7.61 -3.97 4.75
C VAL A 10 -8.10 -5.40 4.56
N LYS A 11 -9.18 -5.76 5.26
CA LYS A 11 -9.85 -7.04 5.08
C LYS A 11 -10.86 -6.96 3.95
N GLY A 12 -10.74 -7.87 2.99
CA GLY A 12 -11.53 -7.92 1.76
C GLY A 12 -10.62 -7.81 0.53
N HIS A 13 -11.02 -8.48 -0.56
CA HIS A 13 -10.40 -8.27 -1.87
C HIS A 13 -11.04 -7.11 -2.59
N LEU A 14 -10.21 -6.25 -3.15
CA LEU A 14 -10.60 -5.12 -3.96
C LEU A 14 -10.44 -5.50 -5.44
N GLY A 15 -11.55 -5.54 -6.19
CA GLY A 15 -11.51 -5.72 -7.64
C GLY A 15 -10.80 -4.58 -8.39
N GLN A 16 -10.44 -4.80 -9.66
CA GLN A 16 -9.72 -3.82 -10.48
C GLN A 16 -10.42 -2.47 -10.62
N GLN A 17 -11.76 -2.43 -10.52
CA GLN A 17 -12.56 -1.21 -10.54
C GLN A 17 -12.17 -0.17 -9.48
N TRP A 18 -11.50 -0.59 -8.40
CA TRP A 18 -11.07 0.30 -7.34
C TRP A 18 -9.73 0.99 -7.65
N ASN A 19 -8.93 0.48 -8.59
CA ASN A 19 -7.65 1.09 -8.95
C ASN A 19 -7.81 2.54 -9.42
N GLU A 20 -8.89 2.85 -10.14
CA GLU A 20 -9.19 4.22 -10.58
C GLU A 20 -9.62 5.14 -9.43
N TRP A 21 -10.17 4.57 -8.35
CA TRP A 21 -10.54 5.34 -7.16
C TRP A 21 -9.33 5.60 -6.27
N PHE A 22 -8.37 4.70 -6.19
CA PHE A 22 -7.18 4.87 -5.35
C PHE A 22 -6.03 5.52 -6.13
N ASP A 23 -6.29 6.68 -6.73
CA ASP A 23 -5.35 7.41 -7.59
C ASP A 23 -4.04 7.74 -6.82
N GLY A 24 -2.90 7.40 -7.42
CA GLY A 24 -1.58 7.47 -6.78
C GLY A 24 -1.24 6.30 -5.85
N PHE A 25 -2.12 5.32 -5.67
CA PHE A 25 -1.89 4.10 -4.91
C PHE A 25 -2.06 2.84 -5.77
N THR A 26 -1.31 1.80 -5.43
CA THR A 26 -1.41 0.48 -6.04
C THR A 26 -2.14 -0.45 -5.09
N ILE A 27 -3.13 -1.18 -5.61
CA ILE A 27 -3.85 -2.20 -4.84
C ILE A 27 -3.30 -3.57 -5.19
N THR A 28 -2.91 -4.33 -4.18
CA THR A 28 -2.47 -5.72 -4.30
C THR A 28 -3.35 -6.58 -3.41
N ASN A 29 -4.17 -7.45 -4.02
CA ASN A 29 -4.87 -8.49 -3.26
C ASN A 29 -3.86 -9.56 -2.84
N VAL A 30 -3.87 -9.91 -1.56
CA VAL A 30 -3.01 -10.96 -1.00
C VAL A 30 -3.83 -12.16 -0.55
N GLU A 31 -3.15 -13.23 -0.18
CA GLU A 31 -3.80 -14.44 0.33
C GLU A 31 -4.66 -14.15 1.57
N HIS A 32 -5.60 -15.05 1.88
CA HIS A 32 -6.53 -14.94 3.02
C HIS A 32 -7.59 -13.82 2.93
N GLY A 33 -7.80 -13.26 1.73
CA GLY A 33 -8.91 -12.30 1.53
C GLY A 33 -8.58 -10.91 2.05
N GLU A 34 -7.32 -10.49 1.99
CA GLU A 34 -6.89 -9.13 2.35
C GLU A 34 -6.42 -8.37 1.11
N ALA A 35 -6.42 -7.04 1.20
CA ALA A 35 -5.82 -6.17 0.20
C ALA A 35 -4.80 -5.23 0.86
N ILE A 36 -3.71 -4.98 0.13
CA ILE A 36 -2.69 -4.01 0.47
C ILE A 36 -2.81 -2.85 -0.51
N ILE A 37 -3.02 -1.65 0.01
CA ILE A 37 -3.02 -0.41 -0.75
C ILE A 37 -1.71 0.31 -0.44
N SER A 38 -0.83 0.44 -1.44
CA SER A 38 0.51 0.99 -1.28
C SER A 38 0.71 2.28 -2.07
N GLY A 39 1.43 3.24 -1.52
CA GLY A 39 1.67 4.54 -2.17
C GLY A 39 3.05 5.08 -1.84
N ILE A 40 3.78 5.54 -2.86
CA ILE A 40 5.15 6.04 -2.77
C ILE A 40 5.13 7.57 -2.81
N ASN A 41 5.80 8.21 -1.86
CA ASN A 41 5.90 9.68 -1.74
C ASN A 41 4.54 10.39 -1.83
N VAL A 42 3.50 9.76 -1.29
CA VAL A 42 2.13 10.29 -1.29
C VAL A 42 1.99 11.39 -0.25
N ASP A 43 1.23 12.43 -0.59
CA ASP A 43 0.90 13.48 0.36
C ASP A 43 -0.14 13.02 1.40
N GLN A 44 -0.29 13.79 2.48
CA GLN A 44 -1.22 13.46 3.56
C GLN A 44 -2.69 13.51 3.11
N SER A 45 -3.04 14.37 2.15
CA SER A 45 -4.42 14.47 1.64
C SER A 45 -4.81 13.21 0.87
N ALA A 46 -3.89 12.68 0.06
CA ALA A 46 -4.05 11.43 -0.66
C ALA A 46 -4.19 10.25 0.32
N LEU A 47 -3.31 10.17 1.33
CA LEU A 47 -3.39 9.16 2.40
C LEU A 47 -4.77 9.20 3.10
N HIS A 48 -5.22 10.37 3.53
CA HIS A 48 -6.51 10.50 4.21
C HIS A 48 -7.69 10.19 3.28
N SER A 49 -7.60 10.51 2.00
CA SER A 49 -8.63 10.17 1.00
C SER A 49 -8.77 8.66 0.84
N VAL A 50 -7.67 7.91 0.84
CA VAL A 50 -7.69 6.44 0.82
C VAL A 50 -8.38 5.89 2.07
N LEU A 51 -8.04 6.39 3.26
CA LEU A 51 -8.67 5.94 4.50
C LEU A 51 -10.18 6.24 4.54
N MET A 52 -10.62 7.39 4.00
CA MET A 52 -12.05 7.68 3.85
C MET A 52 -12.74 6.68 2.92
N LYS A 53 -12.12 6.34 1.78
CA LYS A 53 -12.68 5.34 0.85
C LYS A 53 -12.79 3.97 1.51
N VAL A 54 -11.77 3.53 2.25
CA VAL A 54 -11.80 2.27 3.03
C VAL A 54 -12.98 2.27 4.01
N ARG A 55 -13.19 3.37 4.74
CA ARG A 55 -14.34 3.54 5.64
C ARG A 55 -15.67 3.48 4.90
N ASP A 56 -15.78 4.17 3.78
CA ASP A 56 -17.04 4.26 3.01
C ASP A 56 -17.42 2.91 2.39
N LEU A 57 -16.43 2.05 2.11
CA LEU A 57 -16.62 0.65 1.68
C LEU A 57 -16.93 -0.31 2.83
N GLY A 58 -16.89 0.14 4.08
CA GLY A 58 -17.10 -0.70 5.25
C GLY A 58 -16.02 -1.76 5.44
N LEU A 59 -14.83 -1.56 4.84
CA LEU A 59 -13.74 -2.53 4.92
C LEU A 59 -13.02 -2.38 6.27
N PRO A 60 -12.84 -3.48 7.03
CA PRO A 60 -12.04 -3.44 8.24
C PRO A 60 -10.59 -3.04 7.94
N LEU A 61 -10.13 -1.94 8.52
CA LEU A 61 -8.74 -1.52 8.48
C LEU A 61 -7.91 -2.42 9.41
N LEU A 62 -6.97 -3.16 8.84
CA LEU A 62 -6.09 -4.09 9.57
C LEU A 62 -4.82 -3.40 10.05
N GLY A 63 -4.34 -2.39 9.33
CA GLY A 63 -3.18 -1.60 9.75
C GLY A 63 -2.76 -0.55 8.73
N VAL A 64 -2.01 0.44 9.21
CA VAL A 64 -1.33 1.44 8.39
C VAL A 64 0.12 1.47 8.84
N SER A 65 1.04 1.41 7.89
CA SER A 65 2.48 1.44 8.15
C SER A 65 3.16 2.40 7.20
N ARG A 66 4.16 3.12 7.73
CA ARG A 66 5.00 4.05 7.00
C ARG A 66 6.43 3.55 7.09
N THR A 67 7.05 3.33 5.94
CA THR A 67 8.42 2.82 5.84
C THR A 67 9.22 3.78 4.98
N GLU A 68 10.47 4.02 5.35
CA GLU A 68 11.44 4.72 4.51
C GLU A 68 12.19 3.67 3.70
N GLU A 69 11.94 3.61 2.39
CA GLU A 69 12.68 2.74 1.49
C GLU A 69 13.97 3.44 1.09
N HIS A 70 15.08 2.96 1.64
CA HIS A 70 16.42 3.35 1.21
C HIS A 70 16.81 2.46 0.03
N GLU A 71 17.12 3.07 -1.10
CA GLU A 71 17.45 2.47 -2.41
C GLU A 71 18.64 1.47 -2.42
N ASN A 72 19.17 1.03 -1.27
CA ASN A 72 20.52 0.42 -1.15
C ASN A 72 20.61 -1.06 -0.72
N GLU A 73 19.53 -1.83 -0.59
CA GLU A 73 19.64 -3.20 -0.04
C GLU A 73 19.13 -4.36 -0.92
N ARG A 74 18.75 -4.11 -2.18
CA ARG A 74 18.37 -5.20 -3.13
C ARG A 74 19.51 -5.78 -3.99
N GLN A 75 20.77 -5.40 -3.75
CA GLN A 75 21.93 -5.87 -4.54
C GLN A 75 23.02 -6.57 -3.70
N LYS A 76 22.69 -7.24 -2.57
CA LYS A 76 23.70 -7.94 -1.74
C LYS A 76 23.34 -9.38 -1.32
N SER A 77 22.65 -10.14 -2.15
CA SER A 77 22.55 -11.60 -1.91
C SER A 77 22.55 -12.40 -3.21
N LEU A 78 23.71 -12.45 -3.85
CA LEU A 78 24.16 -13.63 -4.58
C LEU A 78 25.38 -14.16 -3.82
N PRO A 79 25.29 -15.27 -3.06
CA PRO A 79 26.46 -16.06 -2.76
C PRO A 79 26.68 -17.02 -3.93
N GLY A 80 27.62 -16.66 -4.79
CA GLY A 80 28.32 -17.61 -5.65
C GLY A 80 29.78 -17.60 -5.22
N ASP A 81 30.15 -18.56 -4.36
CA ASP A 81 31.48 -19.15 -4.18
C ASP A 81 31.28 -20.53 -3.53
#